data_AF-A0A662HRJ8-F1
#
_entry.id   AF-A0A662HRJ8-F1
#
_cell.length_a   1.000
_cell.length_b   1.000
_cell.length_c   1.000
_cell.angle_alpha   90.00
_cell.angle_beta   90.00
_cell.angle_gamma   90.00
#
_symmetry.space_group_name_H-M   'P 1'
#
loop_
_entity.id
_entity.type
_entity.pdbx_description
1 polymer ?
#
loop_
_entity_poly.entity_id
_entity_poly.type
_entity_poly.pdbx_seq_one_letter_code
_entity_poly.pdbx_strand_id
1 'polypeptide(L)'
;MKKTIRFAKFLDVDYAQFTVATPFPGTELWNIAVTKNLLLTKNWRDYTTVKVVMKNMYVPPSRVQYLLEWAYLSFYLSPKRVIKDLVRNKGILTSKAVRALPKILTYLSKKS
;
A
#
# COMPACT_ATOMS: atom_id res chain seq x y z
N MET A 1 3.11 -8.17 6.28
CA MET A 1 2.92 -7.70 4.88
C MET A 1 3.44 -8.67 3.81
N LYS A 2 4.72 -9.11 3.79
CA LYS A 2 5.23 -10.03 2.75
C LYS A 2 4.43 -11.34 2.62
N LYS A 3 3.99 -11.93 3.74
CA LYS A 3 3.12 -13.13 3.75
C LYS A 3 1.79 -12.87 3.03
N THR A 4 1.11 -11.75 3.33
CA THR A 4 -0.14 -11.31 2.68
C THR A 4 0.02 -11.14 1.17
N ILE A 5 1.12 -10.55 0.71
CA ILE A 5 1.38 -10.35 -0.73
C ILE A 5 1.60 -11.69 -1.43
N ARG A 6 2.35 -12.61 -0.82
CA ARG A 6 2.53 -13.97 -1.35
C ARG A 6 1.19 -14.71 -1.42
N PHE A 7 0.36 -14.59 -0.39
CA PHE A 7 -0.98 -15.18 -0.37
C PHE A 7 -1.86 -14.62 -1.49
N ALA A 8 -1.90 -13.30 -1.69
CA ALA A 8 -2.66 -12.68 -2.78
C ALA A 8 -2.16 -13.09 -4.18
N LYS A 9 -0.86 -13.38 -4.34
CA LYS A 9 -0.32 -13.96 -5.59
C LYS A 9 -0.74 -15.42 -5.76
N PHE A 10 -0.74 -16.19 -4.67
CA PHE A 10 -1.12 -17.60 -4.66
C PHE A 10 -2.59 -17.81 -5.05
N LEU A 11 -3.50 -16.97 -4.55
CA LEU A 11 -4.93 -17.04 -4.89
C LEU A 11 -5.25 -16.73 -6.37
N ASP A 12 -4.28 -16.27 -7.15
CA ASP A 12 -4.43 -15.95 -8.58
C ASP A 12 -5.57 -14.97 -8.94
N VAL A 13 -5.97 -14.12 -8.00
CA VAL A 13 -7.03 -13.13 -8.23
C VAL A 13 -6.65 -12.14 -9.34
N ASP A 14 -7.65 -11.69 -10.09
CA ASP A 14 -7.50 -10.70 -11.18
C ASP A 14 -7.05 -9.33 -10.65
N TYR A 15 -7.64 -8.90 -9.54
CA TYR A 15 -7.36 -7.63 -8.89
C TYR A 15 -7.10 -7.83 -7.40
N ALA A 16 -6.16 -7.06 -6.86
CA ALA A 16 -6.00 -6.92 -5.42
C ALA A 16 -5.95 -5.46 -5.02
N GLN A 17 -6.59 -5.18 -3.90
CA GLN A 17 -6.48 -3.92 -3.18
C GLN A 17 -5.69 -4.17 -1.90
N PHE A 18 -4.65 -3.37 -1.72
CA PHE A 18 -3.91 -3.28 -0.46
C PHE A 18 -4.22 -1.94 0.18
N THR A 19 -4.42 -1.96 1.49
CA THR A 19 -4.73 -0.78 2.29
C THR A 19 -3.84 -0.73 3.53
N VAL A 20 -3.75 0.46 4.13
CA VAL A 20 -3.17 0.66 5.45
C VAL A 20 -4.28 0.92 6.45
N ALA A 21 -4.08 0.52 7.70
CA ALA A 21 -5.06 0.77 8.75
C ALA A 21 -5.25 2.28 8.93
N THR A 22 -6.46 2.76 8.61
CA THR A 22 -6.86 4.15 8.75
C THR A 22 -7.83 4.25 9.93
N PRO A 23 -7.48 4.99 11.00
CA PRO A 23 -8.39 5.21 12.12
C PRO A 23 -9.51 6.15 11.69
N PHE A 24 -10.72 5.65 11.46
CA PHE A 24 -11.87 6.52 11.14
C PHE A 24 -12.58 6.99 12.43
N PRO A 25 -13.06 8.24 12.50
CA PRO A 25 -13.76 8.75 13.68
C PRO A 25 -14.90 7.84 14.13
N GLY A 26 -15.00 7.64 15.45
CA GLY A 26 -15.99 6.75 16.05
C GLY A 26 -15.60 5.27 16.05
N THR A 27 -14.50 4.87 15.39
CA THR A 27 -13.96 3.50 15.51
C THR A 27 -13.12 3.33 16.78
N GLU A 28 -13.01 2.11 17.28
CA GLU A 28 -12.10 1.80 18.39
C GLU A 28 -10.65 2.17 18.05
N LEU A 29 -10.22 1.92 16.80
CA LEU A 29 -8.88 2.27 16.34
C LEU A 29 -8.63 3.79 16.41
N TRP A 30 -9.66 4.60 16.15
CA TRP A 30 -9.58 6.06 16.33
C TRP A 30 -9.39 6.45 17.78
N ASN A 31 -10.16 5.86 18.69
CA ASN A 31 -10.01 6.12 20.12
C ASN A 31 -8.59 5.80 20.58
N ILE A 32 -8.07 4.62 20.20
CA ILE A 32 -6.68 4.24 20.48
C ILE A 32 -5.70 5.26 19.90
N ALA A 33 -5.89 5.67 18.64
CA ALA A 33 -4.98 6.58 17.96
C ALA A 33 -4.97 7.99 18.58
N VAL A 34 -6.11 8.47 19.06
CA VAL A 34 -6.22 9.76 19.76
C VAL A 34 -5.59 9.66 21.15
N THR A 35 -6.01 8.68 21.96
CA THR A 35 -5.55 8.53 23.35
C THR A 35 -4.04 8.32 23.43
N LYS A 36 -3.46 7.58 22.48
CA LYS A 36 -2.02 7.32 22.42
C LYS A 36 -1.23 8.32 21.56
N ASN A 37 -1.87 9.39 21.10
CA ASN A 37 -1.25 10.42 20.25
C ASN A 37 -0.52 9.86 19.00
N LEU A 38 -1.16 8.90 18.34
CA LEU A 38 -0.64 8.19 17.17
C LEU A 38 -1.04 8.85 15.85
N LEU A 39 -2.02 9.75 15.82
CA LEU A 39 -2.43 10.43 14.59
C LEU A 39 -1.28 11.30 14.04
N LEU A 40 -1.00 11.17 12.74
CA LEU A 40 -0.03 12.01 12.02
C LEU A 40 -0.68 13.28 11.48
N THR A 41 -1.99 13.26 11.26
CA THR A 41 -2.78 14.36 10.70
C THR A 41 -4.24 14.18 11.07
N LYS A 42 -4.99 15.28 11.21
CA LYS A 42 -6.46 15.28 11.30
C LYS A 42 -7.13 15.83 10.03
N ASN A 43 -6.36 16.05 8.96
CA ASN A 43 -6.89 16.47 7.67
C ASN A 43 -7.64 15.31 7.01
N TRP A 44 -8.97 15.37 6.98
CA TRP A 44 -9.83 14.31 6.45
C TRP A 44 -9.56 13.94 4.99
N ARG A 45 -9.01 14.87 4.18
CA ARG A 45 -8.62 14.58 2.79
C ARG A 45 -7.54 13.49 2.67
N ASP A 46 -6.81 13.24 3.76
CA ASP A 46 -5.74 12.25 3.81
C ASP A 46 -6.22 10.84 4.19
N TYR A 47 -7.47 10.68 4.63
CA TYR A 47 -8.01 9.44 5.18
C TYR A 47 -8.51 8.50 4.07
N THR A 48 -7.61 8.17 3.13
CA THR A 48 -7.93 7.48 1.87
C THR A 48 -7.66 5.98 1.87
N THR A 49 -7.28 5.39 3.01
CA THR A 49 -6.81 3.99 3.16
C THR A 49 -5.52 3.63 2.42
N VAL A 50 -4.96 4.55 1.63
CA VAL A 50 -3.70 4.37 0.89
C VAL A 50 -2.63 5.40 1.27
N LYS A 51 -2.99 6.36 2.14
CA LYS A 51 -2.06 7.29 2.78
C LYS A 51 -1.96 6.96 4.27
N VAL A 52 -0.73 6.87 4.78
CA VAL A 52 -0.49 6.61 6.21
C VAL A 52 -0.78 7.86 7.02
N VAL A 53 -1.81 7.81 7.86
CA VAL A 53 -2.26 8.91 8.74
C VAL A 53 -2.10 8.60 10.23
N MET A 54 -1.56 7.43 10.57
CA MET A 54 -1.37 6.95 11.94
C MET A 54 0.01 6.30 12.10
N LYS A 55 0.68 6.60 13.22
CA LYS A 55 1.94 5.96 13.65
C LYS A 55 1.68 4.51 14.03
N ASN A 56 2.65 3.65 13.73
CA ASN A 56 2.73 2.31 14.29
C ASN A 56 3.88 2.27 15.31
N MET A 57 3.70 1.51 16.40
CA MET A 57 4.68 1.44 17.50
C MET A 57 6.01 0.78 17.10
N TYR A 58 6.00 -0.05 16.06
CA TYR A 58 7.15 -0.88 15.66
C TYR A 58 7.67 -0.53 14.27
N VAL A 59 6.87 0.14 13.45
CA VAL A 59 7.18 0.42 12.04
C VAL A 59 6.99 1.90 11.75
N PRO A 60 8.02 2.62 11.25
CA PRO A 60 7.88 4.03 10.96
C PRO A 60 6.88 4.25 9.80
N PRO A 61 6.13 5.36 9.79
CA PRO A 61 5.10 5.64 8.77
C PRO A 61 5.61 5.53 7.32
N SER A 62 6.82 6.02 7.06
CA SER A 62 7.45 5.95 5.74
C SER A 62 7.69 4.50 5.30
N ARG A 63 8.02 3.60 6.22
CA ARG A 63 8.18 2.17 5.93
C ARG A 63 6.85 1.50 5.67
N VAL A 64 5.78 1.88 6.38
CA VAL A 64 4.43 1.37 6.10
C VAL A 64 3.98 1.79 4.70
N GLN A 65 4.18 3.06 4.32
CA GLN A 65 3.86 3.58 2.99
C GLN A 65 4.67 2.84 1.91
N TYR A 66 5.98 2.67 2.10
CA TYR A 66 6.82 1.89 1.20
C TYR A 66 6.31 0.45 1.01
N LEU A 67 5.93 -0.23 2.11
CA LEU A 67 5.45 -1.60 2.02
C LEU A 67 4.11 -1.71 1.28
N LEU A 68 3.23 -0.71 1.40
CA LEU A 68 2.00 -0.61 0.62
C LEU A 68 2.31 -0.48 -0.87
N GLU A 69 3.18 0.45 -1.26
CA GLU A 69 3.59 0.64 -2.65
C GLU A 69 4.26 -0.62 -3.20
N TRP A 70 5.15 -1.23 -2.41
CA TRP A 70 5.81 -2.48 -2.76
C TRP A 70 4.82 -3.64 -2.93
N ALA A 71 3.74 -3.68 -2.15
CA ALA A 71 2.67 -4.68 -2.32
C ALA A 71 2.04 -4.59 -3.71
N TYR A 72 1.65 -3.39 -4.13
CA TYR A 72 1.08 -3.14 -5.45
C TYR A 72 2.05 -3.50 -6.57
N LEU A 73 3.29 -3.00 -6.52
CA LEU A 73 4.27 -3.30 -7.58
C LEU A 73 4.61 -4.78 -7.63
N SER A 74 4.88 -5.41 -6.49
CA SER A 74 5.17 -6.83 -6.42
C SER A 74 4.04 -7.68 -7.00
N PHE A 75 2.78 -7.31 -6.74
CA PHE A 75 1.60 -8.03 -7.20
C PHE A 75 1.35 -7.85 -8.71
N TYR A 76 1.28 -6.61 -9.19
CA TYR A 76 0.91 -6.29 -10.57
C TYR A 76 2.04 -6.48 -11.58
N LEU A 77 3.31 -6.40 -11.14
CA LEU A 77 4.47 -6.67 -11.99
C LEU A 77 4.96 -8.13 -11.90
N SER A 78 4.16 -9.03 -11.33
CA SER A 78 4.51 -10.46 -11.31
C SER A 78 4.39 -11.08 -12.73
N PRO A 79 5.29 -11.97 -13.17
CA PRO A 79 5.35 -12.42 -14.56
C PRO A 79 4.01 -12.95 -15.11
N LYS A 80 3.36 -13.85 -14.35
CA LYS A 80 2.04 -14.40 -14.71
C LYS A 80 0.99 -13.31 -14.91
N ARG A 81 0.99 -12.27 -14.06
CA ARG A 81 0.01 -11.17 -14.16
C ARG A 81 0.33 -10.20 -15.28
N VAL A 82 1.60 -9.90 -15.53
CA VAL A 82 2.01 -9.07 -16.67
C VAL A 82 1.52 -9.72 -17.96
N ILE A 83 1.74 -11.02 -18.14
CA ILE A 83 1.25 -11.75 -19.31
C ILE A 83 -0.28 -11.69 -19.39
N LYS A 84 -0.98 -11.98 -18.28
CA LYS A 84 -2.45 -11.96 -18.22
C LYS A 84 -3.02 -10.58 -18.55
N ASP A 85 -2.40 -9.51 -18.05
CA ASP A 85 -2.80 -8.13 -18.26
C ASP A 85 -2.53 -7.65 -19.69
N LEU A 86 -1.42 -8.07 -20.30
CA LEU A 86 -1.11 -7.80 -21.71
C LEU A 86 -2.15 -8.44 -22.65
N VAL A 87 -2.53 -9.70 -22.38
CA VAL A 87 -3.50 -10.43 -23.19
C VAL A 87 -4.94 -9.93 -22.99
N ARG A 88 -5.36 -9.71 -21.73
CA ARG A 88 -6.76 -9.38 -21.39
C ARG A 88 -7.06 -7.88 -21.37
N ASN A 89 -6.15 -7.08 -20.82
CA ASN A 89 -6.38 -5.65 -20.54
C ASN A 89 -5.44 -4.74 -21.33
N LYS A 90 -4.74 -5.25 -22.35
CA LYS A 90 -3.81 -4.49 -23.20
C LYS A 90 -2.69 -3.78 -22.39
N GLY A 91 -2.28 -4.36 -21.25
CA GLY A 91 -1.19 -3.83 -20.42
C GLY A 91 -1.55 -2.62 -19.54
N ILE A 92 -2.84 -2.29 -19.37
CA ILE A 92 -3.27 -1.10 -18.61
C ILE A 92 -2.84 -1.18 -17.14
N LEU A 93 -2.98 -2.33 -16.46
CA LEU A 93 -2.63 -2.44 -15.04
C LEU A 93 -1.11 -2.43 -14.84
N THR A 94 -0.40 -3.12 -15.74
CA THR A 94 1.06 -3.16 -15.76
C THR A 94 1.63 -1.75 -15.95
N SER A 95 1.12 -1.00 -16.92
CA SER A 95 1.58 0.37 -17.17
C SER A 95 1.32 1.30 -15.99
N LYS A 96 0.16 1.20 -15.32
CA LYS A 96 -0.12 1.95 -14.07
C LYS A 96 0.85 1.59 -12.96
N ALA A 97 1.17 0.30 -12.78
CA ALA A 97 2.14 -0.14 -11.79
C ALA A 97 3.56 0.37 -12.12
N VAL A 98 4.01 0.28 -13.38
CA VAL A 98 5.31 0.81 -13.82
C VAL A 98 5.43 2.32 -13.55
N ARG A 99 4.38 3.10 -13.84
CA ARG A 99 4.38 4.55 -13.55
C ARG A 99 4.51 4.88 -12.06
N ALA A 100 4.20 3.93 -11.16
CA ALA A 100 4.35 4.11 -9.72
C ALA A 100 5.76 3.72 -9.19
N LEU A 101 6.64 3.12 -10.01
CA LEU A 101 8.02 2.76 -9.62
C LEU A 101 8.85 3.92 -9.07
N PRO A 102 8.80 5.15 -9.62
CA PRO A 102 9.60 6.26 -9.11
C PRO A 102 9.37 6.53 -7.61
N LYS A 103 8.14 6.34 -7.11
CA LYS A 103 7.81 6.54 -5.68
C LYS A 103 8.63 5.63 -4.77
N ILE A 104 8.79 4.36 -5.17
CA ILE A 104 9.62 3.39 -4.45
C ILE A 104 11.11 3.75 -4.53
N LEU A 105 11.59 4.17 -5.70
CA LEU A 105 12.98 4.54 -5.90
C LEU A 105 13.36 5.76 -5.05
N THR A 106 12.46 6.75 -4.96
CA THR A 106 12.63 7.92 -4.07
C THR A 106 12.76 7.50 -2.59
N TYR A 107 11.97 6.53 -2.13
CA TYR A 107 12.08 6.02 -0.76
C TYR A 107 13.44 5.34 -0.50
N LEU A 108 13.91 4.51 -1.45
CA LEU A 108 15.19 3.81 -1.32
C LEU A 108 16.38 4.78 -1.33
N SER A 109 16.34 5.80 -2.20
CA SER A 109 17.39 6.82 -2.28
C SER A 109 17.51 7.66 -1.00
N LYS A 110 16.40 8.01 -0.33
CA LYS A 110 16.42 8.76 0.93
C LYS A 110 16.91 7.96 2.15
N LYS A 111 17.12 6.66 2.01
CA LYS A 111 17.53 5.76 3.09
C LYS A 111 19.02 5.37 2.99
N SER A 112 19.68 5.68 1.88
CA SER A 112 21.11 5.43 1.66
C SER A 112 21.99 6.54 2.19
#